data_AF-A0A6J5JXX2-F1
#
_entry.id   AF-A0A6J5JXX2-F1
#
_cell.length_a   1.000
_cell.length_b   1.000
_cell.length_c   1.000
_cell.angle_alpha   90.00
_cell.angle_beta   90.00
_cell.angle_gamma   90.00
#
_symmetry.space_group_name_H-M   'P 1'
#
loop_
_entity.id
_entity.type
_entity.pdbx_description
1 polymer ?
#
loop_
_entity_poly.entity_id
_entity_poly.type
_entity_poly.pdbx_seq_one_letter_code
_entity_poly.pdbx_strand_id
1 'polypeptide(L)'
;MSDNIAIESHGISKGFESYERPGDRLKRGVLGAIARLAQGSATRQATHRHAEAQNIFWALHDVSFSVAAGETVGIVGRNGSGKSTLLQIVCGTLAPTRGDINVRGKVAALLELGSGFDVEYTGRDNIYLNAQLYGLSRQQIDDRYESIVDFADIGEFIDQPVKTYSSGMFVRLAFAVIAHVDADILVIDEALAVGDAFFNQKCFRFLHEFRQHGTILFVSHDTSTIRKLCSKVIWIDSGRIVAQGKPADVCAAYLEARYSTAGSTVAAVPVEPELHDSAFDFRRERFNASSFRNDIQVLAFNHESQAFGEGGARIVDVAFFDEQERRLEWIVGGEAITLRVTIEVDEPLVSPIVGFYLKNERGQELTGDNTFATFSERPVSCEAGDALCAEFTFIMPVLPVGAFSINVAIAEGTQYDHVQHHWIHDALPLRVHASRVSHALVGVPMVHAGLSEEL
;
A
#
# COMPACT_ATOMS: atom_id res chain seq x y z
N MET A 1 2.88 -14.19 -32.87
CA MET A 1 3.14 -14.00 -31.43
C MET A 1 2.10 -13.09 -30.75
N SER A 2 0.99 -12.75 -31.42
CA SER A 2 -0.06 -11.80 -30.98
C SER A 2 -1.31 -12.45 -30.37
N ASP A 3 -1.33 -13.77 -30.22
CA ASP A 3 -2.55 -14.51 -29.84
C ASP A 3 -2.74 -14.69 -28.32
N ASN A 4 -1.74 -14.33 -27.50
CA ASN A 4 -1.80 -14.55 -26.05
C ASN A 4 -2.01 -13.27 -25.22
N ILE A 5 -2.54 -12.19 -25.82
CA ILE A 5 -2.79 -10.91 -25.11
C ILE A 5 -4.25 -10.84 -24.69
N ALA A 6 -4.49 -10.67 -23.39
CA ALA A 6 -5.82 -10.50 -22.80
C ALA A 6 -6.26 -9.03 -22.78
N ILE A 7 -5.33 -8.11 -22.51
CA ILE A 7 -5.58 -6.67 -22.48
C ILE A 7 -4.47 -5.96 -23.24
N GLU A 8 -4.84 -5.09 -24.17
CA GLU A 8 -3.92 -4.25 -24.93
C GLU A 8 -4.44 -2.82 -24.99
N SER A 9 -3.62 -1.85 -24.62
CA SER A 9 -3.96 -0.43 -24.69
C SER A 9 -2.91 0.37 -25.45
N HIS A 10 -3.38 1.34 -26.24
CA HIS A 10 -2.55 2.23 -27.03
C HIS A 10 -2.96 3.69 -26.80
N GLY A 11 -2.08 4.46 -26.15
CA GLY A 11 -2.20 5.91 -25.98
C GLY A 11 -3.43 6.38 -25.23
N ILE A 12 -3.91 5.59 -24.25
CA ILE A 12 -5.14 5.89 -23.52
C ILE A 12 -5.00 7.21 -22.76
N SER A 13 -5.87 8.16 -23.09
CA SER A 13 -6.00 9.41 -22.36
C SER A 13 -7.45 9.63 -21.95
N LYS A 14 -7.66 10.08 -20.71
CA LYS A 14 -8.99 10.39 -20.17
C LYS A 14 -8.99 11.77 -19.55
N GLY A 15 -9.77 12.66 -20.15
CA GLY A 15 -10.05 13.99 -19.63
C GLY A 15 -11.46 14.07 -19.06
N PHE A 16 -11.59 14.67 -17.88
CA PHE A 16 -12.86 15.08 -17.28
C PHE A 16 -12.99 16.60 -17.38
N GLU A 17 -14.16 17.07 -17.79
CA GLU A 17 -14.43 18.50 -17.78
C GLU A 17 -14.59 18.97 -16.34
N SER A 18 -13.71 19.88 -15.92
CA SER A 18 -13.79 20.54 -14.62
C SER A 18 -14.60 21.83 -14.76
N TYR A 19 -15.55 22.06 -13.85
CA TYR A 19 -16.37 23.26 -13.83
C TYR A 19 -16.28 23.89 -12.43
N GLU A 20 -15.88 25.16 -12.35
CA GLU A 20 -15.85 25.88 -11.07
C GLU A 20 -17.27 26.14 -10.53
N ARG A 21 -18.28 26.25 -11.41
CA ARG A 21 -19.68 26.44 -11.03
C ARG A 21 -20.62 25.64 -11.95
N PRO A 22 -21.69 25.02 -11.42
CA PRO A 22 -22.68 24.28 -12.23
C PRO A 22 -23.32 25.09 -13.37
N GLY A 23 -23.44 26.42 -13.21
CA GLY A 23 -24.02 27.32 -14.20
C GLY A 23 -23.16 27.55 -15.45
N ASP A 24 -21.86 27.23 -15.42
CA ASP A 24 -20.97 27.43 -16.56
C ASP A 24 -21.17 26.38 -17.66
N ARG A 25 -21.74 25.22 -17.31
CA ARG A 25 -22.21 24.20 -18.27
C ARG A 25 -23.31 24.76 -19.20
N LEU A 26 -24.24 25.55 -18.66
CA LEU A 26 -25.33 26.19 -19.40
C LEU A 26 -24.81 27.29 -20.32
N LYS A 27 -23.90 28.14 -19.82
CA LYS A 27 -23.31 29.23 -20.61
C LYS A 27 -22.56 28.70 -21.83
N ARG A 28 -21.83 27.58 -21.70
CA ARG A 28 -21.13 26.93 -22.82
C ARG A 28 -22.08 26.36 -23.87
N GLY A 29 -23.18 25.71 -23.45
CA GLY A 29 -24.22 25.24 -24.36
C GLY A 29 -24.86 26.36 -25.17
N VAL A 30 -25.11 27.51 -24.52
CA VAL A 30 -25.67 28.72 -25.15
C VAL A 30 -24.63 29.42 -26.05
N LEU A 31 -23.40 29.60 -25.60
CA LEU A 31 -22.29 30.18 -26.38
C LEU A 31 -21.96 29.33 -27.62
N GLY A 32 -21.95 28.00 -27.49
CA GLY A 32 -21.76 27.08 -28.62
C GLY A 32 -22.95 27.06 -29.59
N ALA A 33 -24.16 27.38 -29.14
CA ALA A 33 -25.31 27.58 -30.03
C ALA A 33 -25.25 28.95 -30.75
N ILE A 34 -24.85 30.01 -30.06
CA ILE A 34 -24.67 31.36 -30.63
C ILE A 34 -23.51 31.38 -31.64
N ALA A 35 -22.39 30.70 -31.34
CA ALA A 35 -21.25 30.57 -32.25
C ALA A 35 -21.60 29.77 -33.53
N ARG A 36 -22.53 28.81 -33.43
CA ARG A 36 -23.09 28.10 -34.61
C ARG A 36 -23.93 29.02 -35.50
N LEU A 37 -24.61 30.01 -34.92
CA LEU A 37 -25.44 31.00 -35.65
C LEU A 37 -24.63 32.15 -36.29
N ALA A 38 -23.42 32.44 -35.81
CA ALA A 38 -22.57 33.49 -36.39
C ALA A 38 -21.87 33.02 -37.70
N GLN A 39 -22.15 33.70 -38.82
CA GLN A 39 -21.67 33.39 -40.18
C GLN A 39 -20.26 33.97 -40.48
N GLY A 40 -19.24 33.63 -39.67
CA GLY A 40 -17.86 34.05 -39.92
C GLY A 40 -16.87 32.89 -39.81
N SER A 41 -16.29 32.45 -40.94
CA SER A 41 -15.40 31.28 -41.03
C SER A 41 -14.05 31.45 -40.31
N ALA A 42 -13.56 32.68 -40.13
CA ALA A 42 -12.29 32.95 -39.45
C ALA A 42 -12.40 33.00 -37.91
N THR A 43 -13.53 33.48 -37.38
CA THR A 43 -13.77 33.59 -35.93
C THR A 43 -14.18 32.26 -35.29
N ARG A 44 -14.69 31.30 -36.11
CA ARG A 44 -15.08 29.95 -35.68
C ARG A 44 -13.90 29.07 -35.25
N GLN A 45 -12.72 29.22 -35.85
CA GLN A 45 -11.54 28.40 -35.52
C GLN A 45 -10.77 28.91 -34.29
N ALA A 46 -10.73 30.23 -34.06
CA ALA A 46 -9.99 30.83 -32.95
C ALA A 46 -10.73 30.74 -31.60
N THR A 47 -12.07 30.74 -31.63
CA THR A 47 -12.90 30.63 -30.41
C THR A 47 -13.13 29.19 -29.97
N HIS A 48 -13.21 28.21 -30.89
CA HIS A 48 -13.27 26.79 -30.54
C HIS A 48 -11.96 26.28 -29.90
N ARG A 49 -10.80 26.67 -30.44
CA ARG A 49 -9.49 26.22 -29.93
C ARG A 49 -9.09 26.83 -28.58
N HIS A 50 -9.50 28.07 -28.29
CA HIS A 50 -9.22 28.69 -26.98
C HIS A 50 -10.21 28.27 -25.89
N ALA A 51 -11.47 27.97 -26.23
CA ALA A 51 -12.44 27.48 -25.26
C ALA A 51 -12.17 26.02 -24.82
N GLU A 52 -11.53 25.19 -25.66
CA GLU A 52 -11.23 23.78 -25.36
C GLU A 52 -10.09 23.58 -24.35
N ALA A 53 -9.21 24.57 -24.14
CA ALA A 53 -7.93 24.35 -23.46
C ALA A 53 -7.88 24.71 -21.96
N GLN A 54 -8.95 25.25 -21.35
CA GLN A 54 -8.84 25.83 -20.00
C GLN A 54 -9.62 25.15 -18.87
N ASN A 55 -10.17 23.93 -19.05
CA ASN A 55 -10.84 23.26 -17.92
C ASN A 55 -11.00 21.73 -18.10
N ILE A 56 -9.97 21.03 -18.59
CA ILE A 56 -9.99 19.56 -18.64
C ILE A 56 -8.96 19.03 -17.64
N PHE A 57 -9.44 18.32 -16.62
CA PHE A 57 -8.61 17.54 -15.72
C PHE A 57 -8.28 16.20 -16.40
N TRP A 58 -7.02 15.98 -16.74
CA TRP A 58 -6.55 14.73 -17.34
C TRP A 58 -6.23 13.72 -16.25
N ALA A 59 -7.11 12.74 -16.07
CA ALA A 59 -6.90 11.64 -15.12
C ALA A 59 -5.94 10.57 -15.67
N LEU A 60 -5.91 10.40 -16.99
CA LEU A 60 -4.94 9.56 -17.69
C LEU A 60 -4.41 10.28 -18.92
N HIS A 61 -3.13 10.08 -19.22
CA HIS A 61 -2.44 10.74 -20.32
C HIS A 61 -1.47 9.76 -20.98
N ASP A 62 -1.78 9.35 -22.21
CA ASP A 62 -0.92 8.52 -23.06
C ASP A 62 -0.48 7.18 -22.42
N VAL A 63 -1.43 6.45 -21.86
CA VAL A 63 -1.19 5.19 -21.14
C VAL A 63 -1.26 4.01 -22.11
N SER A 64 -0.11 3.33 -22.28
CA SER A 64 0.02 2.14 -23.14
C SER A 64 0.61 0.97 -22.37
N PHE A 65 -0.11 -0.15 -22.32
CA PHE A 65 0.36 -1.38 -21.67
C PHE A 65 -0.29 -2.61 -22.32
N SER A 66 0.30 -3.78 -22.05
CA SER A 66 -0.25 -5.06 -22.43
C SER A 66 -0.15 -6.07 -21.28
N VAL A 67 -1.14 -6.95 -21.23
CA VAL A 67 -1.27 -8.03 -20.24
C VAL A 67 -1.55 -9.32 -20.98
N ALA A 68 -0.71 -10.33 -20.76
CA ALA A 68 -0.88 -11.65 -21.34
C ALA A 68 -1.99 -12.44 -20.63
N ALA A 69 -2.63 -13.37 -21.33
CA ALA A 69 -3.59 -14.27 -20.70
C ALA A 69 -2.91 -15.13 -19.63
N GLY A 70 -3.53 -15.24 -18.45
CA GLY A 70 -2.97 -15.95 -17.29
C GLY A 70 -1.94 -15.13 -16.49
N GLU A 71 -1.64 -13.90 -16.90
CA GLU A 71 -0.72 -13.02 -16.18
C GLU A 71 -1.43 -12.35 -14.98
N THR A 72 -0.71 -12.18 -13.87
CA THR A 72 -1.18 -11.38 -12.73
C THR A 72 -0.39 -10.08 -12.67
N VAL A 73 -1.06 -8.97 -12.94
CA VAL A 73 -0.43 -7.65 -13.04
C VAL A 73 -0.88 -6.77 -11.89
N GLY A 74 0.10 -6.27 -11.13
CA GLY A 74 -0.11 -5.30 -10.07
C GLY A 74 -0.16 -3.87 -10.62
N ILE A 75 -1.05 -3.03 -10.10
CA ILE A 75 -1.06 -1.59 -10.40
C ILE A 75 -0.82 -0.83 -9.11
N VAL A 76 0.25 -0.04 -9.07
CA VAL A 76 0.66 0.78 -7.91
C VAL A 76 0.67 2.25 -8.29
N GLY A 77 0.49 3.13 -7.30
CA GLY A 77 0.42 4.57 -7.53
C GLY A 77 -0.27 5.30 -6.37
N ARG A 78 -0.04 6.60 -6.23
CA ARG A 78 -0.67 7.42 -5.17
C ARG A 78 -2.19 7.54 -5.36
N ASN A 79 -2.88 8.01 -4.34
CA ASN A 79 -4.28 8.40 -4.48
C ASN A 79 -4.38 9.53 -5.51
N GLY A 80 -5.37 9.44 -6.40
CA GLY A 80 -5.51 10.37 -7.51
C GLY A 80 -4.56 10.16 -8.69
N SER A 81 -3.73 9.09 -8.72
CA SER A 81 -2.82 8.86 -9.84
C SER A 81 -3.50 8.35 -11.12
N GLY A 82 -4.79 8.00 -11.07
CA GLY A 82 -5.56 7.51 -12.23
C GLY A 82 -5.85 6.02 -12.25
N LYS A 83 -5.44 5.25 -11.22
CA LYS A 83 -5.66 3.79 -11.13
C LYS A 83 -7.12 3.39 -11.35
N SER A 84 -8.06 3.94 -10.57
CA SER A 84 -9.49 3.61 -10.68
C SER A 84 -10.06 4.00 -12.05
N THR A 85 -9.63 5.13 -12.63
CA THR A 85 -10.00 5.51 -13.99
C THR A 85 -9.50 4.50 -15.03
N LEU A 86 -8.28 3.99 -14.87
CA LEU A 86 -7.74 2.95 -15.74
C LEU A 86 -8.54 1.65 -15.62
N LEU A 87 -8.86 1.23 -14.40
CA LEU A 87 -9.66 0.03 -14.16
C LEU A 87 -11.07 0.14 -14.75
N GLN A 88 -11.73 1.28 -14.60
CA GLN A 88 -13.04 1.54 -15.21
C GLN A 88 -12.98 1.45 -16.75
N ILE A 89 -11.88 1.90 -17.36
CA ILE A 89 -11.65 1.76 -18.81
C ILE A 89 -11.45 0.29 -19.20
N VAL A 90 -10.65 -0.46 -18.43
CA VAL A 90 -10.46 -1.92 -18.66
C VAL A 90 -11.78 -2.67 -18.52
N CYS A 91 -12.62 -2.30 -17.55
CA CYS A 91 -13.92 -2.95 -17.33
C CYS A 91 -15.00 -2.50 -18.31
N GLY A 92 -14.72 -1.54 -19.19
CA GLY A 92 -15.68 -1.01 -20.16
C GLY A 92 -16.77 -0.13 -19.56
N THR A 93 -16.69 0.23 -18.27
CA THR A 93 -17.63 1.15 -17.61
C THR A 93 -17.35 2.61 -17.95
N LEU A 94 -16.14 2.90 -18.45
CA LEU A 94 -15.73 4.22 -18.90
C LEU A 94 -15.01 4.17 -20.25
N ALA A 95 -15.48 4.92 -21.24
CA ALA A 95 -14.77 5.05 -22.51
C ALA A 95 -13.58 6.02 -22.38
N PRO A 96 -12.42 5.76 -23.02
CA PRO A 96 -11.31 6.71 -23.08
C PRO A 96 -11.70 7.96 -23.88
N THR A 97 -11.05 9.09 -23.62
CA THR A 97 -11.20 10.31 -24.44
C THR A 97 -10.37 10.21 -25.72
N ARG A 98 -9.20 9.57 -25.65
CA ARG A 98 -8.29 9.28 -26.78
C ARG A 98 -7.62 7.93 -26.57
N GLY A 99 -7.15 7.35 -27.68
CA GLY A 99 -6.52 6.04 -27.70
C GLY A 99 -7.55 4.91 -27.73
N ASP A 100 -7.03 3.69 -27.83
CA ASP A 100 -7.82 2.48 -28.02
C ASP A 100 -7.41 1.42 -27.01
N ILE A 101 -8.40 0.66 -26.52
CA ILE A 101 -8.20 -0.47 -25.62
C ILE A 101 -8.96 -1.68 -26.19
N ASN A 102 -8.29 -2.83 -26.21
CA ASN A 102 -8.87 -4.11 -26.58
C ASN A 102 -8.79 -5.05 -25.39
N VAL A 103 -9.93 -5.58 -24.97
CA VAL A 103 -10.05 -6.53 -23.85
C VAL A 103 -10.70 -7.80 -24.38
N ARG A 104 -9.99 -8.93 -24.25
CA ARG A 104 -10.43 -10.24 -24.74
C ARG A 104 -10.77 -11.15 -23.55
N GLY A 105 -12.07 -11.41 -23.39
CA GLY A 105 -12.60 -12.27 -22.33
C GLY A 105 -13.64 -11.55 -21.47
N LYS A 106 -14.30 -12.33 -20.60
CA LYS A 106 -15.26 -11.82 -19.62
C LYS A 106 -14.51 -11.20 -18.45
N VAL A 107 -14.77 -9.91 -18.19
CA VAL A 107 -14.19 -9.18 -17.05
C VAL A 107 -15.15 -9.26 -15.87
N ALA A 108 -14.68 -9.80 -14.75
CA ALA A 108 -15.33 -9.65 -13.45
C ALA A 108 -14.52 -8.67 -12.61
N ALA A 109 -15.21 -7.71 -11.98
CA ALA A 109 -14.53 -6.60 -11.34
C ALA A 109 -15.13 -6.32 -9.97
N LEU A 110 -14.28 -6.34 -8.94
CA LEU A 110 -14.63 -5.84 -7.61
C LEU A 110 -14.18 -4.38 -7.52
N LEU A 111 -14.77 -3.54 -8.36
CA LEU A 111 -14.55 -2.10 -8.36
C LEU A 111 -15.57 -1.45 -7.43
N GLU A 112 -15.10 -0.50 -6.63
CA GLU A 112 -15.95 0.37 -5.79
C GLU A 112 -17.00 -0.44 -5.02
N LEU A 113 -16.59 -1.11 -3.93
CA LEU A 113 -17.45 -1.81 -2.96
C LEU A 113 -18.88 -2.10 -3.47
N GLY A 114 -19.03 -3.21 -4.19
CA GLY A 114 -20.33 -3.76 -4.60
C GLY A 114 -21.09 -2.90 -5.62
N SER A 115 -20.39 -2.24 -6.53
CA SER A 115 -21.00 -1.69 -7.74
C SER A 115 -21.91 -2.75 -8.39
N GLY A 116 -23.22 -2.46 -8.42
CA GLY A 116 -24.26 -3.38 -8.90
C GLY A 116 -25.19 -3.93 -7.82
N PHE A 117 -24.90 -3.72 -6.53
CA PHE A 117 -25.82 -4.07 -5.45
C PHE A 117 -26.89 -2.98 -5.28
N ASP A 118 -28.14 -3.40 -5.15
CA ASP A 118 -29.23 -2.56 -4.68
C ASP A 118 -29.39 -2.76 -3.17
N VAL A 119 -29.14 -1.68 -2.41
CA VAL A 119 -29.17 -1.71 -0.94
C VAL A 119 -30.57 -1.96 -0.36
N GLU A 120 -31.62 -1.70 -1.13
CA GLU A 120 -33.00 -1.98 -0.73
C GLU A 120 -33.36 -3.46 -0.92
N TYR A 121 -32.60 -4.20 -1.72
CA TYR A 121 -32.84 -5.61 -2.02
C TYR A 121 -32.17 -6.53 -1.01
N THR A 122 -32.67 -7.76 -0.89
CA THR A 122 -32.05 -8.78 -0.02
C THR A 122 -30.70 -9.23 -0.57
N GLY A 123 -29.86 -9.86 0.25
CA GLY A 123 -28.63 -10.48 -0.23
C GLY A 123 -28.89 -11.51 -1.33
N ARG A 124 -29.94 -12.32 -1.18
CA ARG A 124 -30.42 -13.26 -2.21
C ARG A 124 -30.70 -12.56 -3.53
N ASP A 125 -31.54 -11.52 -3.54
CA ASP A 125 -31.88 -10.80 -4.76
C ASP A 125 -30.65 -10.17 -5.41
N ASN A 126 -29.72 -9.65 -4.60
CA ASN A 126 -28.46 -9.10 -5.06
C ASN A 126 -27.53 -10.15 -5.69
N ILE A 127 -27.50 -11.39 -5.19
CA ILE A 127 -26.79 -12.50 -5.85
C ILE A 127 -27.33 -12.69 -7.27
N TYR A 128 -28.65 -12.82 -7.42
CA TYR A 128 -29.25 -13.04 -8.74
C TYR A 128 -28.99 -11.87 -9.69
N LEU A 129 -29.20 -10.64 -9.22
CA LEU A 129 -28.99 -9.43 -10.02
C LEU A 129 -27.54 -9.34 -10.51
N ASN A 130 -26.58 -9.46 -9.60
CA ASN A 130 -25.17 -9.26 -9.94
C ASN A 130 -24.61 -10.41 -10.77
N ALA A 131 -24.96 -11.65 -10.46
CA ALA A 131 -24.52 -12.79 -11.26
C ALA A 131 -25.07 -12.73 -12.70
N GLN A 132 -26.29 -12.24 -12.90
CA GLN A 132 -26.85 -12.00 -14.24
C GLN A 132 -26.13 -10.87 -14.99
N LEU A 133 -25.72 -9.80 -14.29
CA LEU A 133 -24.88 -8.74 -14.89
C LEU A 133 -23.56 -9.29 -15.43
N TYR A 134 -23.00 -10.31 -14.78
CA TYR A 134 -21.82 -11.05 -15.25
C TYR A 134 -22.12 -12.17 -16.25
N GLY A 135 -23.37 -12.25 -16.73
CA GLY A 135 -23.76 -13.13 -17.83
C GLY A 135 -24.11 -14.57 -17.43
N LEU A 136 -24.35 -14.85 -16.14
CA LEU A 136 -24.90 -16.14 -15.72
C LEU A 136 -26.41 -16.22 -16.00
N SER A 137 -26.86 -17.36 -16.50
CA SER A 137 -28.29 -17.68 -16.55
C SER A 137 -28.85 -18.00 -15.16
N ARG A 138 -30.16 -17.86 -14.98
CA ARG A 138 -30.82 -18.17 -13.70
C ARG A 138 -30.51 -19.59 -13.20
N GLN A 139 -30.54 -20.58 -14.10
CA GLN A 139 -30.20 -21.96 -13.74
C GLN A 139 -28.77 -22.10 -13.23
N GLN A 140 -27.80 -21.45 -13.87
CA GLN A 140 -26.41 -21.49 -13.41
C GLN A 140 -26.23 -20.82 -12.05
N ILE A 141 -27.05 -19.81 -11.73
CA ILE A 141 -27.06 -19.16 -10.42
C ILE A 141 -27.65 -20.10 -9.38
N ASP A 142 -28.77 -20.75 -9.68
CA ASP A 142 -29.42 -21.73 -8.80
C ASP A 142 -28.44 -22.87 -8.45
N ASP A 143 -27.70 -23.39 -9.44
CA ASP A 143 -26.71 -24.45 -9.25
C ASP A 143 -25.51 -24.04 -8.38
N ARG A 144 -25.21 -22.73 -8.29
CA ARG A 144 -24.07 -22.17 -7.54
C ARG A 144 -24.50 -21.44 -6.26
N TYR A 145 -25.80 -21.32 -6.02
CA TYR A 145 -26.35 -20.45 -4.99
C TYR A 145 -25.82 -20.81 -3.60
N GLU A 146 -25.89 -22.09 -3.21
CA GLU A 146 -25.39 -22.58 -1.93
C GLU A 146 -23.89 -22.29 -1.77
N SER A 147 -23.07 -22.54 -2.81
CA SER A 147 -21.63 -22.25 -2.77
C SER A 147 -21.33 -20.76 -2.59
N ILE A 148 -22.14 -19.87 -3.20
CA ILE A 148 -22.01 -18.41 -3.02
C ILE A 148 -22.33 -18.03 -1.57
N VAL A 149 -23.42 -18.55 -1.01
CA VAL A 149 -23.84 -18.27 0.37
C VAL A 149 -22.81 -18.79 1.38
N ASP A 150 -22.32 -20.02 1.18
CA ASP A 150 -21.28 -20.64 2.01
C ASP A 150 -19.95 -19.87 1.95
N PHE A 151 -19.58 -19.38 0.77
CA PHE A 151 -18.40 -18.55 0.62
C PHE A 151 -18.57 -17.21 1.34
N ALA A 152 -19.71 -16.55 1.16
CA ALA A 152 -20.02 -15.27 1.78
C ALA A 152 -20.04 -15.35 3.31
N ASP A 153 -20.50 -16.46 3.89
CA ASP A 153 -20.43 -16.72 5.34
C ASP A 153 -21.07 -15.58 6.16
N ILE A 154 -22.30 -15.20 5.75
CA ILE A 154 -23.12 -14.14 6.37
C ILE A 154 -24.38 -14.69 7.06
N GLY A 155 -24.58 -16.01 7.07
CA GLY A 155 -25.68 -16.69 7.77
C GLY A 155 -27.08 -16.24 7.32
N GLU A 156 -27.99 -16.12 8.30
CA GLU A 156 -29.41 -15.77 8.06
C GLU A 156 -29.63 -14.35 7.51
N PHE A 157 -28.59 -13.51 7.50
CA PHE A 157 -28.69 -12.17 6.92
C PHE A 157 -28.88 -12.19 5.41
N ILE A 158 -28.68 -13.32 4.73
CA ILE A 158 -28.85 -13.44 3.28
C ILE A 158 -30.26 -13.00 2.80
N ASP A 159 -31.28 -13.21 3.63
CA ASP A 159 -32.67 -12.84 3.33
C ASP A 159 -33.06 -11.46 3.89
N GLN A 160 -32.10 -10.71 4.46
CA GLN A 160 -32.28 -9.33 4.92
C GLN A 160 -31.81 -8.32 3.86
N PRO A 161 -32.41 -7.12 3.81
CA PRO A 161 -31.97 -6.05 2.91
C PRO A 161 -30.50 -5.67 3.13
N VAL A 162 -29.74 -5.47 2.05
CA VAL A 162 -28.30 -5.20 2.10
C VAL A 162 -27.95 -3.93 2.86
N LYS A 163 -28.83 -2.92 2.92
CA LYS A 163 -28.65 -1.71 3.76
C LYS A 163 -28.47 -2.01 5.26
N THR A 164 -28.86 -3.21 5.71
CA THR A 164 -28.70 -3.66 7.11
C THR A 164 -27.36 -4.32 7.37
N TYR A 165 -26.56 -4.56 6.33
CA TYR A 165 -25.30 -5.29 6.43
C TYR A 165 -24.22 -4.40 7.03
N SER A 166 -23.30 -5.02 7.78
CA SER A 166 -22.00 -4.38 8.03
C SER A 166 -21.19 -4.25 6.73
N SER A 167 -20.23 -3.34 6.70
CA SER A 167 -19.29 -3.21 5.57
C SER A 167 -18.59 -4.53 5.26
N GLY A 168 -18.24 -5.32 6.28
CA GLY A 168 -17.64 -6.64 6.11
C GLY A 168 -18.58 -7.63 5.41
N MET A 169 -19.83 -7.75 5.88
CA MET A 169 -20.83 -8.64 5.25
C MET A 169 -21.09 -8.27 3.79
N PHE A 170 -21.18 -6.97 3.51
CA PHE A 170 -21.36 -6.44 2.17
C PHE A 170 -20.21 -6.88 1.24
N VAL A 171 -18.95 -6.68 1.67
CA VAL A 171 -17.76 -7.08 0.90
C VAL A 171 -17.71 -8.59 0.71
N ARG A 172 -18.08 -9.36 1.73
CA ARG A 172 -18.09 -10.82 1.65
C ARG A 172 -19.05 -11.32 0.57
N LEU A 173 -20.27 -10.80 0.56
CA LEU A 173 -21.27 -11.17 -0.43
C LEU A 173 -20.85 -10.74 -1.84
N ALA A 174 -20.34 -9.52 -1.99
CA ALA A 174 -19.83 -9.03 -3.28
C ALA A 174 -18.69 -9.91 -3.82
N PHE A 175 -17.71 -10.26 -2.97
CA PHE A 175 -16.62 -11.13 -3.36
C PHE A 175 -17.11 -12.55 -3.66
N ALA A 176 -18.03 -13.09 -2.87
CA ALA A 176 -18.58 -14.42 -3.07
C ALA A 176 -19.25 -14.57 -4.44
N VAL A 177 -20.03 -13.57 -4.87
CA VAL A 177 -20.62 -13.56 -6.22
C VAL A 177 -19.52 -13.56 -7.27
N ILE A 178 -18.53 -12.66 -7.16
CA ILE A 178 -17.41 -12.56 -8.10
C ILE A 178 -16.59 -13.85 -8.18
N ALA A 179 -16.41 -14.55 -7.06
CA ALA A 179 -15.67 -15.81 -7.01
C ALA A 179 -16.37 -16.96 -7.76
N HIS A 180 -17.67 -16.83 -8.06
CA HIS A 180 -18.49 -17.86 -8.66
C HIS A 180 -19.06 -17.49 -10.04
N VAL A 181 -18.63 -16.37 -10.64
CA VAL A 181 -18.96 -16.04 -12.03
C VAL A 181 -17.90 -16.58 -13.00
N ASP A 182 -18.30 -16.79 -14.25
CA ASP A 182 -17.38 -17.25 -15.29
C ASP A 182 -16.57 -16.05 -15.82
N ALA A 183 -15.39 -15.81 -15.24
CA ALA A 183 -14.50 -14.70 -15.63
C ALA A 183 -13.18 -15.19 -16.22
N ASP A 184 -12.73 -14.53 -17.27
CA ASP A 184 -11.38 -14.72 -17.86
C ASP A 184 -10.38 -13.73 -17.28
N ILE A 185 -10.87 -12.55 -16.88
CA ILE A 185 -10.10 -11.44 -16.31
C ILE A 185 -10.77 -11.02 -15.00
N LEU A 186 -10.01 -11.02 -13.91
CA LEU A 186 -10.46 -10.58 -12.60
C LEU A 186 -9.77 -9.27 -12.22
N VAL A 187 -10.55 -8.24 -11.90
CA VAL A 187 -10.06 -6.95 -11.44
C VAL A 187 -10.39 -6.76 -9.97
N ILE A 188 -9.38 -6.44 -9.16
CA ILE A 188 -9.51 -6.31 -7.71
C ILE A 188 -8.91 -4.98 -7.28
N ASP A 189 -9.73 -4.12 -6.67
CA ASP A 189 -9.32 -2.79 -6.22
C ASP A 189 -9.45 -2.66 -4.70
N GLU A 190 -8.33 -2.79 -3.98
CA GLU A 190 -8.15 -2.52 -2.53
C GLU A 190 -9.17 -3.17 -1.54
N ALA A 191 -10.16 -3.89 -2.03
CA ALA A 191 -11.32 -4.38 -1.29
C ALA A 191 -11.03 -5.64 -0.46
N LEU A 192 -9.87 -6.28 -0.67
CA LEU A 192 -9.42 -7.42 0.13
C LEU A 192 -9.08 -7.03 1.57
N ALA A 193 -8.92 -5.74 1.90
CA ALA A 193 -8.49 -5.30 3.22
C ALA A 193 -9.63 -5.14 4.26
N VAL A 194 -10.90 -5.28 3.85
CA VAL A 194 -12.08 -4.96 4.69
C VAL A 194 -12.67 -6.20 5.40
N GLY A 195 -12.11 -7.39 5.16
CA GLY A 195 -12.54 -8.66 5.77
C GLY A 195 -11.76 -9.04 7.04
N ASP A 196 -12.29 -10.02 7.80
CA ASP A 196 -11.52 -10.65 8.87
C ASP A 196 -10.43 -11.58 8.31
N ALA A 197 -9.51 -12.02 9.17
CA ALA A 197 -8.37 -12.84 8.75
C ALA A 197 -8.77 -14.15 8.06
N PHE A 198 -9.88 -14.77 8.50
CA PHE A 198 -10.37 -16.04 7.94
C PHE A 198 -10.94 -15.85 6.53
N PHE A 199 -11.76 -14.82 6.34
CA PHE A 199 -12.31 -14.49 5.03
C PHE A 199 -11.22 -14.05 4.06
N ASN A 200 -10.25 -13.25 4.51
CA ASN A 200 -9.10 -12.87 3.69
C ASN A 200 -8.34 -14.10 3.21
N GLN A 201 -8.13 -15.11 4.06
CA GLN A 201 -7.51 -16.38 3.66
C GLN A 201 -8.34 -17.12 2.59
N LYS A 202 -9.69 -17.14 2.70
CA LYS A 202 -10.58 -17.70 1.66
C LYS A 202 -10.36 -16.96 0.33
N CYS A 203 -10.32 -15.63 0.35
CA CYS A 203 -10.07 -14.81 -0.84
C CYS A 203 -8.70 -15.11 -1.46
N PHE A 204 -7.62 -15.11 -0.68
CA PHE A 204 -6.27 -15.41 -1.19
C PHE A 204 -6.17 -16.80 -1.81
N ARG A 205 -6.82 -17.81 -1.22
CA ARG A 205 -6.87 -19.15 -1.81
C ARG A 205 -7.56 -19.13 -3.17
N PHE A 206 -8.72 -18.49 -3.26
CA PHE A 206 -9.43 -18.31 -4.54
C PHE A 206 -8.54 -17.61 -5.59
N LEU A 207 -7.83 -16.54 -5.22
CA LEU A 207 -6.93 -15.84 -6.15
C LEU A 207 -5.77 -16.70 -6.63
N HIS A 208 -5.21 -17.53 -5.75
CA HIS A 208 -4.17 -18.49 -6.12
C HIS A 208 -4.66 -19.57 -7.09
N GLU A 209 -5.90 -20.04 -6.92
CA GLU A 209 -6.55 -20.98 -7.83
C GLU A 209 -6.87 -20.30 -9.16
N PHE A 210 -7.50 -19.12 -9.13
CA PHE A 210 -7.88 -18.35 -10.31
C PHE A 210 -6.67 -18.02 -11.19
N ARG A 211 -5.52 -17.67 -10.59
CA ARG A 211 -4.27 -17.37 -11.33
C ARG A 211 -3.80 -18.53 -12.21
N GLN A 212 -4.17 -19.77 -11.91
CA GLN A 212 -3.75 -20.93 -12.70
C GLN A 212 -4.43 -20.98 -14.07
N HIS A 213 -5.57 -20.32 -14.23
CA HIS A 213 -6.39 -20.40 -15.43
C HIS A 213 -6.93 -19.05 -15.94
N GLY A 214 -6.77 -17.96 -15.18
CA GLY A 214 -7.31 -16.64 -15.48
C GLY A 214 -6.29 -15.51 -15.29
N THR A 215 -6.63 -14.34 -15.80
CA THR A 215 -5.79 -13.12 -15.76
C THR A 215 -6.24 -12.24 -14.60
N ILE A 216 -5.31 -11.66 -13.83
CA ILE A 216 -5.68 -10.83 -12.67
C ILE A 216 -5.06 -9.43 -12.82
N LEU A 217 -5.88 -8.40 -12.68
CA LEU A 217 -5.42 -7.03 -12.39
C LEU A 217 -5.63 -6.72 -10.92
N PHE A 218 -4.54 -6.53 -10.21
CA PHE A 218 -4.54 -6.35 -8.77
C PHE A 218 -4.08 -4.95 -8.39
N VAL A 219 -4.94 -4.15 -7.76
CA VAL A 219 -4.61 -2.80 -7.29
C VAL A 219 -4.50 -2.81 -5.78
N SER A 220 -3.33 -2.43 -5.29
CA SER A 220 -3.04 -2.39 -3.86
C SER A 220 -1.95 -1.37 -3.56
N HIS A 221 -2.05 -0.73 -2.40
CA HIS A 221 -0.99 0.06 -1.80
C HIS A 221 0.03 -0.80 -1.02
N ASP A 222 -0.27 -2.08 -0.77
CA ASP A 222 0.65 -3.02 -0.13
C ASP A 222 1.59 -3.66 -1.15
N THR A 223 2.82 -3.14 -1.20
CA THR A 223 3.87 -3.65 -2.08
C THR A 223 4.28 -5.08 -1.77
N SER A 224 4.10 -5.56 -0.53
CA SER A 224 4.40 -6.95 -0.16
C SER A 224 3.44 -7.93 -0.82
N THR A 225 2.14 -7.63 -0.80
CA THR A 225 1.13 -8.44 -1.49
C THR A 225 1.32 -8.41 -3.00
N ILE A 226 1.61 -7.24 -3.58
CA ILE A 226 1.93 -7.09 -4.99
C ILE A 226 3.13 -7.97 -5.38
N ARG A 227 4.22 -7.93 -4.61
CA ARG A 227 5.43 -8.75 -4.86
C ARG A 227 5.16 -10.25 -4.78
N LYS A 228 4.23 -10.70 -3.92
CA LYS A 228 3.89 -12.13 -3.75
C LYS A 228 2.95 -12.65 -4.84
N LEU A 229 1.97 -11.85 -5.25
CA LEU A 229 0.91 -12.28 -6.15
C LEU A 229 1.21 -12.04 -7.63
N CYS A 230 1.86 -10.91 -7.94
CA CYS A 230 1.98 -10.42 -9.30
C CYS A 230 3.26 -10.90 -9.97
N SER A 231 3.18 -11.17 -11.26
CA SER A 231 4.34 -11.44 -12.13
C SER A 231 4.91 -10.17 -12.76
N LYS A 232 4.09 -9.12 -12.86
CA LYS A 232 4.43 -7.82 -13.44
C LYS A 232 3.74 -6.71 -12.65
N VAL A 233 4.34 -5.53 -12.60
CA VAL A 233 3.75 -4.35 -11.96
C VAL A 233 3.80 -3.16 -12.91
N ILE A 234 2.75 -2.35 -12.89
CA ILE A 234 2.65 -1.07 -13.57
C ILE A 234 2.51 0.01 -12.50
N TRP A 235 3.45 0.95 -12.47
CA TRP A 235 3.39 2.12 -11.62
C TRP A 235 2.82 3.30 -12.40
N ILE A 236 1.70 3.83 -11.91
CA ILE A 236 1.03 5.01 -12.45
C ILE A 236 1.20 6.18 -11.49
N ASP A 237 1.66 7.32 -12.01
CA ASP A 237 1.71 8.60 -11.30
C ASP A 237 1.19 9.73 -12.18
N SER A 238 0.38 10.63 -11.60
CA SER A 238 -0.25 11.75 -12.31
C SER A 238 -0.82 11.40 -13.70
N GLY A 239 -1.48 10.24 -13.80
CA GLY A 239 -2.13 9.77 -15.02
C GLY A 239 -1.20 9.16 -16.07
N ARG A 240 0.08 8.96 -15.78
CA ARG A 240 1.08 8.38 -16.70
C ARG A 240 1.72 7.13 -16.11
N ILE A 241 2.14 6.19 -16.96
CA ILE A 241 2.98 5.07 -16.53
C ILE A 241 4.40 5.60 -16.32
N VAL A 242 4.90 5.51 -15.09
CA VAL A 242 6.28 5.91 -14.74
C VAL A 242 7.23 4.74 -14.97
N ALA A 243 6.85 3.56 -14.50
CA ALA A 243 7.62 2.34 -14.68
C ALA A 243 6.70 1.13 -14.84
N GLN A 244 7.17 0.11 -15.56
CA GLN A 244 6.51 -1.19 -15.65
C GLN A 244 7.55 -2.30 -15.79
N GLY A 245 7.33 -3.45 -15.15
CA GLY A 245 8.32 -4.51 -15.14
C GLY A 245 8.14 -5.48 -13.98
N LYS A 246 9.25 -6.06 -13.50
CA LYS A 246 9.23 -7.01 -12.39
C LYS A 246 8.76 -6.33 -11.10
N PRO A 247 7.98 -7.02 -10.25
CA PRO A 247 7.48 -6.45 -9.00
C PRO A 247 8.57 -5.91 -8.08
N ALA A 248 9.70 -6.60 -7.94
CA ALA A 248 10.78 -6.17 -7.05
C ALA A 248 11.33 -4.78 -7.45
N ASP A 249 11.63 -4.61 -8.73
CA ASP A 249 12.24 -3.39 -9.27
C ASP A 249 11.26 -2.21 -9.23
N VAL A 250 10.03 -2.42 -9.73
CA VAL A 250 9.01 -1.36 -9.79
C VAL A 250 8.52 -0.96 -8.40
N CYS A 251 8.33 -1.92 -7.48
CA CYS A 251 7.94 -1.58 -6.11
C CYS A 251 9.05 -0.86 -5.36
N ALA A 252 10.33 -1.19 -5.61
CA ALA A 252 11.45 -0.46 -5.01
C ALA A 252 11.46 1.00 -5.49
N ALA A 253 11.42 1.24 -6.81
CA ALA A 253 11.36 2.59 -7.37
C ALA A 253 10.12 3.38 -6.92
N TYR A 254 8.96 2.71 -6.79
CA TYR A 254 7.75 3.33 -6.26
C TYR A 254 7.89 3.75 -4.79
N LEU A 255 8.51 2.91 -3.96
CA LEU A 255 8.75 3.23 -2.55
C LEU A 255 9.75 4.37 -2.41
N GLU A 256 10.87 4.32 -3.14
CA GLU A 256 11.86 5.40 -3.22
C GLU A 256 11.19 6.74 -3.56
N ALA A 257 10.39 6.77 -4.63
CA ALA A 257 9.64 7.96 -5.04
C ALA A 257 8.57 8.38 -4.03
N ARG A 258 8.05 7.49 -3.18
CA ARG A 258 7.12 7.87 -2.11
C ARG A 258 7.84 8.55 -0.95
N TYR A 259 8.98 8.01 -0.53
CA TYR A 259 9.74 8.54 0.60
C TYR A 259 10.37 9.90 0.25
N SER A 260 10.78 10.11 -1.00
CA SER A 260 11.31 11.41 -1.47
C SER A 260 10.28 12.55 -1.55
N THR A 261 8.97 12.27 -1.47
CA THR A 261 7.91 13.30 -1.62
C THR A 261 6.92 13.36 -0.46
N ALA A 262 7.15 12.65 0.65
CA ALA A 262 6.21 12.61 1.78
C ALA A 262 6.27 13.89 2.63
N GLY A 263 5.83 15.01 2.04
CA GLY A 263 5.58 16.27 2.74
C GLY A 263 4.23 16.25 3.46
N SER A 264 4.25 16.33 4.79
CA SER A 264 3.12 16.73 5.64
C SER A 264 3.62 17.17 7.02
N THR A 265 3.55 18.46 7.27
CA THR A 265 4.05 19.15 8.46
C THR A 265 3.41 18.66 9.76
N VAL A 266 4.21 18.10 10.66
CA VAL A 266 4.01 18.20 12.11
C VAL A 266 5.26 18.82 12.70
N ALA A 267 5.12 20.01 13.29
CA ALA A 267 6.18 20.64 14.06
C ALA A 267 6.31 19.88 15.39
N ALA A 268 7.41 19.16 15.56
CA ALA A 268 7.76 18.56 16.84
C ALA A 268 8.36 19.64 17.75
N VAL A 269 7.80 19.78 18.95
CA VAL A 269 8.36 20.59 20.04
C VAL A 269 9.47 19.76 20.70
N PRO A 270 10.65 20.31 21.00
CA PRO A 270 11.68 19.58 21.73
C PRO A 270 11.22 19.38 23.17
N VAL A 271 11.08 18.13 23.57
CA VAL A 271 11.20 17.73 24.97
C VAL A 271 12.45 16.87 25.00
N GLU A 272 13.49 17.32 25.72
CA GLU A 272 14.55 16.41 26.14
C GLU A 272 13.85 15.34 27.00
N PRO A 273 13.74 14.08 26.54
CA PRO A 273 13.23 13.05 27.41
C PRO A 273 14.36 12.79 28.41
N GLU A 274 14.20 13.32 29.62
CA GLU A 274 14.68 12.56 30.76
C GLU A 274 14.10 11.15 30.59
N LEU A 275 14.94 10.13 30.52
CA LEU A 275 14.52 8.75 30.72
C LEU A 275 13.90 8.72 32.13
N HIS A 276 12.62 9.08 32.23
CA HIS A 276 11.85 8.83 33.44
C HIS A 276 12.06 7.36 33.75
N ASP A 277 12.42 7.08 35.00
CA ASP A 277 12.53 5.74 35.56
C ASP A 277 11.39 4.90 34.97
N SER A 278 11.79 4.03 34.05
CA SER A 278 10.96 3.56 32.95
C SER A 278 9.66 2.92 33.43
N ALA A 279 8.65 2.90 32.57
CA ALA A 279 7.50 2.00 32.70
C ALA A 279 8.00 0.53 32.80
N PHE A 280 8.34 0.11 34.00
CA PHE A 280 8.88 -1.20 34.32
C PHE A 280 7.71 -2.20 34.36
N ASP A 281 7.74 -3.22 33.50
CA ASP A 281 6.78 -4.32 33.64
C ASP A 281 7.08 -5.05 34.94
N PHE A 282 6.22 -4.90 35.94
CA PHE A 282 6.40 -5.53 37.27
C PHE A 282 6.52 -7.06 37.21
N ARG A 283 6.18 -7.68 36.08
CA ARG A 283 6.25 -9.12 35.84
C ARG A 283 7.51 -9.55 35.07
N ARG A 284 8.40 -8.63 34.70
CA ARG A 284 9.58 -8.89 33.83
C ARG A 284 10.42 -10.05 34.34
N GLU A 285 10.79 -10.06 35.62
CA GLU A 285 11.59 -11.15 36.21
C GLU A 285 10.90 -12.51 36.06
N ARG A 286 9.59 -12.56 36.28
CA ARG A 286 8.80 -13.80 36.14
C ARG A 286 8.78 -14.31 34.71
N PHE A 287 8.64 -13.42 33.72
CA PHE A 287 8.70 -13.82 32.32
C PHE A 287 10.10 -14.25 31.90
N ASN A 288 11.14 -13.54 32.34
CA ASN A 288 12.54 -13.87 32.04
C ASN A 288 12.98 -15.20 32.65
N ALA A 289 12.37 -15.63 33.76
CA ALA A 289 12.56 -16.94 34.37
C ALA A 289 11.69 -18.06 33.76
N SER A 290 10.95 -17.78 32.67
CA SER A 290 10.02 -18.73 32.03
C SER A 290 10.41 -19.04 30.59
N SER A 291 9.73 -20.01 29.98
CA SER A 291 9.84 -20.31 28.54
C SER A 291 9.26 -19.22 27.63
N PHE A 292 8.69 -18.14 28.20
CA PHE A 292 8.14 -17.01 27.47
C PHE A 292 9.08 -15.79 27.47
N ARG A 293 10.33 -15.94 27.94
CA ARG A 293 11.36 -14.92 27.80
C ARG A 293 11.48 -14.55 26.33
N ASN A 294 11.42 -13.26 26.03
CA ASN A 294 11.38 -12.82 24.64
C ASN A 294 12.78 -12.80 24.04
N ASP A 295 13.34 -13.98 23.78
CA ASP A 295 14.70 -14.16 23.26
C ASP A 295 14.75 -13.81 21.77
N ILE A 296 15.45 -12.72 21.46
CA ILE A 296 15.63 -12.18 20.12
C ILE A 296 17.09 -12.37 19.72
N GLN A 297 17.31 -13.20 18.70
CA GLN A 297 18.62 -13.36 18.08
C GLN A 297 18.84 -12.25 17.05
N VAL A 298 19.97 -11.57 17.15
CA VAL A 298 20.45 -10.57 16.19
C VAL A 298 21.38 -11.27 15.21
N LEU A 299 21.07 -11.22 13.91
CA LEU A 299 21.94 -11.75 12.87
C LEU A 299 22.97 -10.71 12.43
N ALA A 300 23.97 -11.12 11.66
CA ALA A 300 25.00 -10.22 11.16
C ALA A 300 24.40 -9.12 10.26
N PHE A 301 25.01 -7.93 10.32
CA PHE A 301 24.68 -6.84 9.41
C PHE A 301 24.89 -7.29 7.96
N ASN A 302 23.86 -7.09 7.13
CA ASN A 302 23.84 -7.58 5.76
C ASN A 302 24.27 -6.48 4.78
N HIS A 303 25.57 -6.42 4.49
CA HIS A 303 26.13 -5.47 3.52
C HIS A 303 25.64 -5.69 2.08
N GLU A 304 25.14 -6.88 1.75
CA GLU A 304 24.66 -7.23 0.40
C GLU A 304 23.15 -7.03 0.24
N SER A 305 22.49 -6.49 1.25
CA SER A 305 21.06 -6.27 1.19
C SER A 305 20.68 -5.20 0.17
N GLN A 306 19.44 -5.24 -0.29
CA GLN A 306 18.94 -4.26 -1.25
C GLN A 306 19.04 -2.85 -0.67
N ALA A 307 19.78 -1.99 -1.36
CA ALA A 307 20.00 -0.60 -0.98
C ALA A 307 19.72 0.36 -2.14
N PHE A 308 19.40 1.61 -1.83
CA PHE A 308 19.22 2.69 -2.79
C PHE A 308 19.64 4.04 -2.18
N GLY A 309 19.81 5.07 -3.00
CA GLY A 309 20.22 6.42 -2.60
C GLY A 309 21.06 7.11 -3.67
N GLU A 310 21.18 8.44 -3.58
CA GLU A 310 21.92 9.28 -4.52
C GLU A 310 23.46 9.23 -4.33
N GLY A 311 23.95 8.51 -3.31
CA GLY A 311 25.36 8.54 -2.90
C GLY A 311 25.67 9.74 -2.00
N GLY A 312 26.92 9.91 -1.55
CA GLY A 312 27.35 11.02 -0.69
C GLY A 312 27.57 10.66 0.78
N ALA A 313 26.94 9.59 1.26
CA ALA A 313 27.32 8.91 2.50
C ALA A 313 26.86 7.46 2.47
N ARG A 314 27.56 6.61 3.21
CA ARG A 314 27.36 5.16 3.20
C ARG A 314 27.30 4.59 4.60
N ILE A 315 26.18 3.97 4.95
CA ILE A 315 26.07 3.10 6.13
C ILE A 315 27.03 1.90 5.98
N VAL A 316 27.91 1.72 6.95
CA VAL A 316 28.96 0.68 6.96
C VAL A 316 28.82 -0.34 8.08
N ASP A 317 28.13 -0.02 9.18
CA ASP A 317 27.78 -1.00 10.20
C ASP A 317 26.48 -0.61 10.90
N VAL A 318 25.73 -1.63 11.35
CA VAL A 318 24.52 -1.48 12.14
C VAL A 318 24.53 -2.55 13.23
N ALA A 319 24.41 -2.14 14.48
CA ALA A 319 24.49 -3.08 15.59
C ALA A 319 23.74 -2.61 16.82
N PHE A 320 23.31 -3.55 17.65
CA PHE A 320 22.78 -3.28 18.98
C PHE A 320 23.87 -3.38 20.04
N PHE A 321 23.77 -2.54 21.06
CA PHE A 321 24.68 -2.46 22.20
C PHE A 321 23.91 -2.44 23.52
N ASP A 322 24.53 -2.95 24.57
CA ASP A 322 24.05 -2.76 25.95
C ASP A 322 24.58 -1.47 26.59
N GLU A 323 24.17 -1.21 27.82
CA GLU A 323 24.63 -0.07 28.64
C GLU A 323 26.14 -0.05 28.90
N GLN A 324 26.85 -1.18 28.66
CA GLN A 324 28.30 -1.31 28.81
C GLN A 324 29.02 -1.21 27.46
N GLU A 325 28.32 -0.74 26.41
CA GLU A 325 28.81 -0.61 25.03
C GLU A 325 29.29 -1.93 24.41
N ARG A 326 28.75 -3.07 24.85
CA ARG A 326 29.07 -4.38 24.25
C ARG A 326 28.07 -4.69 23.14
N ARG A 327 28.57 -5.08 21.97
CA ARG A 327 27.74 -5.51 20.82
C ARG A 327 26.92 -6.74 21.20
N LEU A 328 25.63 -6.71 20.91
CA LEU A 328 24.64 -7.73 21.26
C LEU A 328 24.34 -8.64 20.07
N GLU A 329 24.50 -9.95 20.27
CA GLU A 329 23.99 -11.00 19.37
C GLU A 329 22.62 -11.53 19.84
N TRP A 330 22.27 -11.25 21.10
CA TRP A 330 21.04 -11.67 21.75
C TRP A 330 20.48 -10.53 22.58
N ILE A 331 19.17 -10.32 22.45
CA ILE A 331 18.42 -9.29 23.16
C ILE A 331 17.21 -9.95 23.80
N VAL A 332 16.80 -9.47 24.97
CA VAL A 332 15.50 -9.82 25.54
C VAL A 332 14.53 -8.65 25.30
N GLY A 333 13.36 -8.94 24.77
CA GLY A 333 12.30 -7.94 24.67
C GLY A 333 11.95 -7.35 26.04
N GLY A 334 11.87 -6.03 26.12
CA GLY A 334 11.64 -5.25 27.34
C GLY A 334 12.91 -4.71 28.01
N GLU A 335 14.09 -4.93 27.45
CA GLU A 335 15.36 -4.37 27.95
C GLU A 335 15.76 -3.10 27.21
N ALA A 336 16.46 -2.21 27.91
CA ALA A 336 17.07 -1.04 27.29
C ALA A 336 18.25 -1.47 26.42
N ILE A 337 18.28 -0.96 25.19
CA ILE A 337 19.31 -1.24 24.20
C ILE A 337 19.64 0.05 23.45
N THR A 338 20.82 0.08 22.85
CA THR A 338 21.23 1.15 21.94
C THR A 338 21.44 0.58 20.54
N LEU A 339 20.66 1.05 19.56
CA LEU A 339 20.95 0.84 18.14
C LEU A 339 21.98 1.87 17.70
N ARG A 340 23.11 1.40 17.16
CA ARG A 340 24.16 2.25 16.60
C ARG A 340 24.24 2.03 15.10
N VAL A 341 24.26 3.14 14.35
CA VAL A 341 24.42 3.17 12.89
C VAL A 341 25.70 3.93 12.58
N THR A 342 26.68 3.24 11.99
CA THR A 342 27.97 3.82 11.61
C THR A 342 27.98 4.12 10.12
N ILE A 343 28.38 5.34 9.76
CA ILE A 343 28.27 5.90 8.43
C ILE A 343 29.60 6.53 8.04
N GLU A 344 30.08 6.23 6.84
CA GLU A 344 31.18 6.95 6.19
C GLU A 344 30.60 8.05 5.30
N VAL A 345 31.14 9.25 5.39
CA VAL A 345 30.69 10.41 4.61
C VAL A 345 31.58 10.54 3.38
N ASP A 346 31.01 10.42 2.19
CA ASP A 346 31.75 10.50 0.92
C ASP A 346 31.77 11.93 0.36
N GLU A 347 30.72 12.72 0.63
CA GLU A 347 30.55 14.12 0.24
C GLU A 347 30.10 14.96 1.45
N PRO A 348 30.45 16.26 1.53
CA PRO A 348 30.06 17.08 2.68
C PRO A 348 28.54 17.11 2.88
N LEU A 349 28.09 16.86 4.11
CA LEU A 349 26.66 16.83 4.47
C LEU A 349 26.30 17.94 5.46
N VAL A 350 25.19 18.62 5.22
CA VAL A 350 24.61 19.63 6.11
C VAL A 350 23.31 19.10 6.71
N SER A 351 23.33 18.91 8.03
CA SER A 351 22.19 18.43 8.81
C SER A 351 21.73 17.02 8.41
N PRO A 352 22.60 16.00 8.51
CA PRO A 352 22.25 14.64 8.17
C PRO A 352 21.19 14.09 9.13
N ILE A 353 20.22 13.39 8.55
CA ILE A 353 19.14 12.68 9.23
C ILE A 353 19.42 11.19 9.10
N VAL A 354 19.64 10.53 10.23
CA VAL A 354 19.75 9.07 10.30
C VAL A 354 18.45 8.54 10.88
N GLY A 355 17.90 7.48 10.29
CA GLY A 355 16.66 6.87 10.75
C GLY A 355 16.69 5.36 10.67
N PHE A 356 15.77 4.73 11.39
CA PHE A 356 15.59 3.29 11.36
C PHE A 356 14.11 2.90 11.44
N TYR A 357 13.79 1.72 10.91
CA TYR A 357 12.47 1.11 11.05
C TYR A 357 12.62 -0.38 11.39
N LEU A 358 11.95 -0.83 12.44
CA LEU A 358 11.74 -2.24 12.74
C LEU A 358 10.50 -2.73 11.98
N LYS A 359 10.66 -3.76 11.15
CA LYS A 359 9.56 -4.38 10.40
C LYS A 359 9.46 -5.89 10.66
N ASN A 360 8.29 -6.45 10.40
CA ASN A 360 8.08 -7.90 10.41
C ASN A 360 8.38 -8.55 9.06
N GLU A 361 8.33 -9.89 9.00
CA GLU A 361 8.47 -10.70 7.78
C GLU A 361 7.47 -10.36 6.64
N ARG A 362 6.40 -9.62 6.94
CA ARG A 362 5.41 -9.17 5.95
C ARG A 362 5.75 -7.80 5.39
N GLY A 363 6.85 -7.17 5.84
CA GLY A 363 7.25 -5.83 5.43
C GLY A 363 6.48 -4.72 6.15
N GLN A 364 5.65 -5.04 7.14
CA GLN A 364 4.93 -4.04 7.92
C GLN A 364 5.88 -3.41 8.94
N GLU A 365 5.99 -2.07 8.90
CA GLU A 365 6.72 -1.28 9.88
C GLU A 365 5.96 -1.29 11.22
N LEU A 366 6.67 -1.65 12.30
CA LEU A 366 6.13 -1.76 13.65
C LEU A 366 6.46 -0.53 14.48
N THR A 367 7.69 -0.04 14.36
CA THR A 367 8.20 1.16 15.02
C THR A 367 9.44 1.64 14.27
N GLY A 368 9.80 2.90 14.47
CA GLY A 368 10.96 3.52 13.86
C GLY A 368 11.05 4.96 14.33
N ASP A 369 12.25 5.51 14.22
CA ASP A 369 12.52 6.91 14.57
C ASP A 369 13.70 7.44 13.75
N ASN A 370 13.97 8.74 13.86
CA ASN A 370 15.10 9.38 13.21
C ASN A 370 15.69 10.54 14.03
N THR A 371 16.87 11.01 13.64
CA THR A 371 17.58 12.07 14.35
C THR A 371 17.07 13.48 14.05
N PHE A 372 16.13 13.67 13.12
CA PHE A 372 15.74 15.01 12.66
C PHE A 372 15.20 15.89 13.79
N ALA A 373 14.23 15.40 14.56
CA ALA A 373 13.62 16.20 15.62
C ALA A 373 14.66 16.65 16.66
N THR A 374 15.58 15.76 17.05
CA THR A 374 16.64 16.01 18.03
C THR A 374 17.64 17.06 17.56
N PHE A 375 18.01 17.06 16.28
CA PHE A 375 19.03 17.95 15.74
C PHE A 375 18.48 19.12 14.92
N SER A 376 17.15 19.29 14.86
CA SER A 376 16.49 20.35 14.09
C SER A 376 16.93 21.78 14.47
N GLU A 377 17.23 22.03 15.75
CA GLU A 377 17.74 23.32 16.25
C GLU A 377 19.26 23.38 16.37
N ARG A 378 19.96 22.24 16.23
CA ARG A 378 21.42 22.10 16.34
C ARG A 378 21.94 21.22 15.20
N PRO A 379 21.90 21.73 13.95
CA PRO A 379 22.30 20.94 12.79
C PRO A 379 23.77 20.51 12.91
N VAL A 380 24.04 19.25 12.59
CA VAL A 380 25.38 18.69 12.49
C VAL A 380 25.86 18.87 11.05
N SER A 381 27.13 19.20 10.86
CA SER A 381 27.76 19.21 9.52
C SER A 381 28.92 18.23 9.51
N CYS A 382 29.10 17.52 8.41
CA CYS A 382 30.19 16.56 8.20
C CYS A 382 30.94 16.91 6.92
N GLU A 383 32.25 16.73 6.91
CA GLU A 383 33.08 16.85 5.72
C GLU A 383 33.26 15.48 5.04
N ALA A 384 33.67 15.49 3.77
CA ALA A 384 34.02 14.26 3.07
C ALA A 384 35.20 13.55 3.77
N GLY A 385 35.05 12.25 4.01
CA GLY A 385 35.99 11.40 4.74
C GLY A 385 35.69 11.26 6.23
N ASP A 386 34.71 12.00 6.77
CA ASP A 386 34.30 11.87 8.16
C ASP A 386 33.55 10.56 8.42
N ALA A 387 33.59 10.11 9.68
CA ALA A 387 32.75 9.02 10.17
C ALA A 387 31.65 9.59 11.08
N LEU A 388 30.39 9.39 10.69
CA LEU A 388 29.22 9.76 11.46
C LEU A 388 28.68 8.54 12.22
N CYS A 389 28.29 8.73 13.47
CA CYS A 389 27.68 7.69 14.30
C CYS A 389 26.36 8.22 14.86
N ALA A 390 25.26 7.54 14.55
CA ALA A 390 23.95 7.81 15.14
C ALA A 390 23.58 6.72 16.14
N GLU A 391 23.04 7.12 17.29
CA GLU A 391 22.66 6.23 18.37
C GLU A 391 21.21 6.46 18.78
N PHE A 392 20.47 5.37 18.95
CA PHE A 392 19.09 5.37 19.41
C PHE A 392 18.98 4.44 20.61
N THR A 393 18.74 5.01 21.79
CA THR A 393 18.55 4.23 23.02
C THR A 393 17.06 4.12 23.32
N PHE A 394 16.54 2.89 23.38
CA PHE A 394 15.13 2.62 23.61
C PHE A 394 14.91 1.26 24.29
N ILE A 395 13.70 1.03 24.77
CA ILE A 395 13.31 -0.28 25.29
C ILE A 395 12.93 -1.18 24.10
N MET A 396 13.66 -2.28 23.90
CA MET A 396 13.36 -3.23 22.84
C MET A 396 11.91 -3.73 23.01
N PRO A 397 11.03 -3.62 22.00
CA PRO A 397 9.66 -4.08 22.16
C PRO A 397 9.58 -5.60 22.35
N VAL A 398 8.54 -6.08 23.02
CA VAL A 398 8.29 -7.53 23.14
C VAL A 398 7.64 -8.01 21.84
N LEU A 399 8.35 -8.80 21.04
CA LEU A 399 7.89 -9.21 19.70
C LEU A 399 7.28 -10.61 19.72
N PRO A 400 6.27 -10.94 18.88
CA PRO A 400 5.82 -12.32 18.70
C PRO A 400 6.91 -13.19 18.06
N VAL A 401 6.79 -14.51 18.18
CA VAL A 401 7.71 -15.46 17.53
C VAL A 401 7.67 -15.28 16.01
N GLY A 402 8.84 -15.12 15.38
CA GLY A 402 8.92 -14.86 13.94
C GLY A 402 10.21 -14.19 13.50
N ALA A 403 10.25 -13.80 12.22
CA ALA A 403 11.34 -13.05 11.62
C ALA A 403 11.01 -11.56 11.52
N PHE A 404 12.00 -10.73 11.81
CA PHE A 404 11.94 -9.27 11.77
C PHE A 404 13.23 -8.72 11.17
N SER A 405 13.25 -7.44 10.85
CA SER A 405 14.49 -6.78 10.48
C SER A 405 14.46 -5.29 10.77
N ILE A 406 15.64 -4.71 10.98
CA ILE A 406 15.84 -3.27 10.99
C ILE A 406 16.19 -2.82 9.56
N ASN A 407 15.48 -1.82 9.05
CA ASN A 407 15.93 -0.98 7.95
C ASN A 407 16.63 0.25 8.52
N VAL A 408 17.62 0.77 7.84
CA VAL A 408 18.31 2.02 8.22
C VAL A 408 18.51 2.92 7.03
N ALA A 409 18.58 4.22 7.29
CA ALA A 409 18.63 5.25 6.28
C ALA A 409 19.48 6.44 6.75
N ILE A 410 20.27 7.01 5.85
CA ILE A 410 20.84 8.36 5.97
C ILE A 410 20.33 9.22 4.83
N ALA A 411 19.85 10.41 5.18
CA ALA A 411 19.42 11.45 4.28
C ALA A 411 19.98 12.82 4.72
N GLU A 412 19.96 13.82 3.83
CA GLU A 412 20.34 15.20 4.12
C GLU A 412 19.17 16.13 3.80
N GLY A 413 18.89 17.10 4.68
CA GLY A 413 17.85 18.10 4.48
C GLY A 413 16.86 18.14 5.64
N THR A 414 15.58 17.98 5.33
CA THR A 414 14.47 18.05 6.29
C THR A 414 13.68 16.76 6.29
N GLN A 415 12.81 16.56 7.28
CA GLN A 415 11.92 15.38 7.32
C GLN A 415 11.06 15.21 6.04
N TYR A 416 10.84 16.29 5.28
CA TYR A 416 9.92 16.33 4.13
C TYR A 416 10.60 16.49 2.78
N ASP A 417 11.71 17.21 2.78
CA ASP A 417 12.52 17.51 1.62
C ASP A 417 13.96 17.14 1.97
N HIS A 418 14.34 15.94 1.56
CA HIS A 418 15.66 15.39 1.80
C HIS A 418 16.15 14.60 0.60
N VAL A 419 17.46 14.60 0.44
CA VAL A 419 18.18 13.72 -0.45
C VAL A 419 18.52 12.46 0.32
N GLN A 420 18.06 11.31 -0.17
CA GLN A 420 18.41 10.03 0.42
C GLN A 420 19.80 9.61 -0.05
N HIS A 421 20.81 9.61 0.82
CA HIS A 421 22.18 9.24 0.44
C HIS A 421 22.37 7.73 0.40
N HIS A 422 21.89 7.03 1.44
CA HIS A 422 21.93 5.57 1.50
C HIS A 422 20.83 5.02 2.39
N TRP A 423 20.02 4.13 1.84
CA TRP A 423 19.00 3.35 2.52
C TRP A 423 19.29 1.87 2.35
N ILE A 424 19.31 1.10 3.45
CA ILE A 424 19.49 -0.35 3.42
C ILE A 424 18.23 -1.02 3.96
N HIS A 425 17.55 -1.79 3.09
CA HIS A 425 16.48 -2.68 3.53
C HIS A 425 17.08 -3.89 4.23
N ASP A 426 16.41 -4.41 5.26
CA ASP A 426 16.82 -5.63 5.95
C ASP A 426 18.28 -5.61 6.45
N ALA A 427 18.76 -4.44 6.85
CA ALA A 427 20.12 -4.20 7.28
C ALA A 427 20.53 -5.12 8.43
N LEU A 428 19.68 -5.23 9.45
CA LEU A 428 19.93 -6.07 10.61
C LEU A 428 18.77 -7.05 10.85
N PRO A 429 18.86 -8.29 10.33
CA PRO A 429 17.82 -9.29 10.51
C PRO A 429 17.76 -9.80 11.94
N LEU A 430 16.54 -10.05 12.43
CA LEU A 430 16.26 -10.51 13.78
C LEU A 430 15.38 -11.75 13.75
N ARG A 431 15.62 -12.68 14.69
CA ARG A 431 14.79 -13.88 14.86
C ARG A 431 14.35 -14.02 16.30
N VAL A 432 13.04 -14.02 16.50
CA VAL A 432 12.42 -14.18 17.82
C VAL A 432 12.09 -15.65 18.04
N HIS A 433 12.68 -16.26 19.08
CA HIS A 433 12.56 -17.69 19.35
C HIS A 433 11.46 -18.04 20.34
N ALA A 434 11.18 -17.13 21.28
CA ALA A 434 10.15 -17.31 22.29
C ALA A 434 9.46 -15.97 22.57
N SER A 435 8.17 -16.01 22.91
CA SER A 435 7.42 -14.81 23.27
C SER A 435 6.15 -15.15 24.04
N ARG A 436 5.72 -14.22 24.89
CA ARG A 436 4.38 -14.20 25.49
C ARG A 436 3.32 -13.58 24.58
N VAL A 437 3.71 -12.91 23.50
CA VAL A 437 2.81 -12.23 22.56
C VAL A 437 2.41 -13.21 21.46
N SER A 438 1.12 -13.54 21.38
CA SER A 438 0.59 -14.52 20.42
C SER A 438 -0.34 -13.96 19.34
N HIS A 439 -1.07 -12.88 19.64
CA HIS A 439 -2.11 -12.34 18.74
C HIS A 439 -1.91 -10.86 18.34
N ALA A 440 -0.92 -10.18 18.92
CA ALA A 440 -0.65 -8.77 18.69
C ALA A 440 0.66 -8.57 17.91
N LEU A 441 0.81 -7.39 17.32
CA LEU A 441 2.02 -7.01 16.57
C LEU A 441 3.22 -6.78 17.52
N VAL A 442 2.97 -6.21 18.69
CA VAL A 442 3.97 -5.88 19.71
C VAL A 442 3.33 -5.98 21.10
N GLY A 443 4.11 -6.41 22.09
CA GLY A 443 3.74 -6.40 23.50
C GLY A 443 4.20 -5.12 24.20
N VAL A 444 3.27 -4.49 24.93
CA VAL A 444 3.53 -3.28 25.73
C VAL A 444 3.79 -3.69 27.20
N PRO A 445 4.83 -3.14 27.86
CA PRO A 445 5.05 -3.31 29.30
C PRO A 445 3.83 -2.88 30.13
N MET A 446 3.39 -3.72 31.07
CA MET A 446 2.30 -3.34 31.99
C MET A 446 2.88 -2.85 33.31
N VAL A 447 2.60 -1.59 33.65
CA VAL A 447 2.93 -1.01 34.96
C VAL A 447 2.05 -1.55 36.09
N HIS A 448 0.84 -2.01 35.77
CA HIS A 448 -0.07 -2.70 36.69
C HIS A 448 -0.97 -3.68 35.94
N ALA A 449 -1.27 -4.83 36.55
CA ALA A 449 -2.29 -5.77 36.08
C ALA A 449 -2.89 -6.48 37.28
N GLY A 450 -4.20 -6.36 37.48
CA GLY A 450 -4.91 -6.93 38.61
C GLY A 450 -6.26 -7.50 38.21
N LEU A 451 -6.79 -8.38 39.06
CA LEU A 451 -8.13 -8.92 38.99
C LEU A 451 -8.75 -8.73 40.38
N SER A 452 -9.94 -8.15 40.46
CA SER A 452 -10.69 -7.99 41.71
C SER A 452 -11.99 -8.76 41.62
N GLU A 453 -12.31 -9.52 42.68
CA GLU A 453 -13.69 -9.93 42.93
C GLU A 453 -14.40 -8.73 43.56
N GLU A 454 -15.13 -7.94 42.77
CA GLU A 454 -16.16 -7.08 43.35
C GLU A 454 -17.31 -8.00 43.80
N LEU A 455 -17.60 -7.99 45.12
CA LEU A 455 -18.90 -8.38 45.65
C LEU A 455 -19.87 -7.20 45.55
#